data_AF-A0A150S332-F1
#
_entry.id   AF-A0A150S332-F1
#
_cell.length_a   1.000
_cell.length_b   1.000
_cell.length_c   1.000
_cell.angle_alpha   90.00
_cell.angle_beta   90.00
_cell.angle_gamma   90.00
#
_symmetry.space_group_name_H-M   'P 1'
#
loop_
_entity.id
_entity.type
_entity.pdbx_description
1 polymer ?
#
loop_
_entity_poly.entity_id
_entity_poly.type
_entity_poly.pdbx_seq_one_letter_code
_entity_poly.pdbx_strand_id
1 'polypeptide(L)'
;MSAGALRAITEPGEPGATSRQLLQYVVSCALSASQSFRFSWRDEEDELHEESYQGYLGLAPSWSDEPLSVSRRLWVSACVASRANRAGVSVMISSRAAHPALRYPDRSEAESFSHEEGAFWGNLFTSPPRLYACYKEPNIENSRALGRDCATGLLEPEGDARECPNIHIVGSCDHACAASSAAGGHRPMCTDELGEPSLAVITTFLP
;
A
#
# COMPACT_ATOMS: atom_id res chain seq x y z
N MET A 1 -17.36 -10.82 4.72
CA MET A 1 -16.26 -11.48 3.98
C MET A 1 -16.82 -12.59 3.10
N SER A 2 -16.19 -12.92 1.97
CA SER A 2 -16.60 -14.07 1.16
C SER A 2 -16.09 -15.39 1.77
N ALA A 3 -16.73 -16.51 1.42
CA ALA A 3 -16.31 -17.83 1.89
C ALA A 3 -14.87 -18.18 1.48
N GLY A 4 -14.44 -17.75 0.29
CA GLY A 4 -13.06 -17.94 -0.18
C GLY A 4 -12.05 -17.14 0.63
N ALA A 5 -12.36 -15.89 0.98
CA ALA A 5 -11.49 -15.06 1.81
C ALA A 5 -11.37 -15.60 3.23
N LEU A 6 -12.47 -16.11 3.80
CA LEU A 6 -12.44 -16.77 5.11
C LEU A 6 -11.56 -18.02 5.06
N ARG A 7 -11.75 -18.88 4.06
CA ARG A 7 -10.93 -20.10 3.89
C ARG A 7 -9.44 -19.78 3.82
N ALA A 8 -9.06 -18.74 3.06
CA ALA A 8 -7.67 -18.36 2.90
C ALA A 8 -7.01 -17.91 4.22
N ILE A 9 -7.72 -17.16 5.07
CA ILE A 9 -7.14 -16.68 6.34
C ILE A 9 -7.18 -17.74 7.45
N THR A 10 -8.06 -18.73 7.33
CA THR A 10 -8.14 -19.88 8.26
C THR A 10 -7.31 -21.07 7.80
N GLU A 11 -6.66 -21.01 6.63
CA GLU A 11 -5.77 -22.07 6.15
C GLU A 11 -4.53 -22.14 7.07
N PRO A 12 -4.11 -23.34 7.49
CA PRO A 12 -2.86 -23.50 8.22
C PRO A 12 -1.64 -23.33 7.29
N GLY A 13 -0.46 -23.21 7.89
CA GLY A 13 0.81 -23.10 7.16
C GLY A 13 1.02 -21.78 6.42
N GLU A 14 2.02 -21.79 5.53
CA GLU A 14 2.50 -20.61 4.79
C GLU A 14 1.45 -19.89 3.91
N PRO A 15 0.56 -20.59 3.17
CA PRO A 15 -0.47 -19.92 2.37
C PRO A 15 -1.43 -19.09 3.24
N GLY A 16 -1.81 -19.63 4.40
CA GLY A 16 -2.62 -18.94 5.37
C GLY A 16 -1.90 -17.79 6.04
N ALA A 17 -0.63 -17.98 6.42
CA ALA A 17 0.19 -16.93 7.01
C ALA A 17 0.33 -15.73 6.06
N THR A 18 0.55 -15.98 4.76
CA THR A 18 0.60 -14.94 3.73
C THR A 18 -0.74 -14.20 3.61
N SER A 19 -1.85 -14.93 3.60
CA SER A 19 -3.21 -14.37 3.54
C SER A 19 -3.53 -13.50 4.77
N ARG A 20 -3.10 -13.96 5.95
CA ARG A 20 -3.23 -13.24 7.22
C ARG A 20 -2.39 -11.96 7.25
N GLN A 21 -1.16 -12.01 6.76
CA GLN A 21 -0.29 -10.83 6.64
C GLN A 21 -0.90 -9.77 5.70
N LEU A 22 -1.40 -10.18 4.52
CA LEU A 22 -2.10 -9.28 3.62
C LEU A 22 -3.33 -8.65 4.31
N LEU A 23 -4.13 -9.47 5.01
CA LEU A 23 -5.30 -8.97 5.73
C LEU A 23 -4.94 -7.96 6.82
N GLN A 24 -3.83 -8.15 7.54
CA GLN A 24 -3.33 -7.20 8.53
C GLN A 24 -3.03 -5.82 7.92
N TYR A 25 -2.42 -5.79 6.73
CA TYR A 25 -2.20 -4.54 5.98
C TYR A 25 -3.51 -3.92 5.49
N VAL A 26 -4.42 -4.73 4.94
CA VAL A 26 -5.74 -4.26 4.50
C VAL A 26 -6.52 -3.63 5.66
N VAL A 27 -6.55 -4.30 6.83
CA VAL A 27 -7.22 -3.80 8.03
C VAL A 27 -6.60 -2.50 8.54
N SER A 28 -5.26 -2.44 8.65
CA SER A 28 -4.58 -1.22 9.14
C SER A 28 -4.73 -0.03 8.18
N CYS A 29 -4.84 -0.27 6.86
CA CYS A 29 -5.16 0.78 5.88
C CYS A 29 -6.62 1.21 5.91
N ALA A 30 -7.56 0.26 5.98
CA ALA A 30 -8.98 0.52 5.86
C ALA A 30 -9.60 1.09 7.14
N LEU A 31 -9.38 0.43 8.27
CA LEU A 31 -10.01 0.76 9.53
C LEU A 31 -9.26 1.87 10.25
N SER A 32 -10.00 2.63 11.07
CA SER A 32 -9.42 3.68 11.92
C SER A 32 -8.77 3.09 13.17
N ALA A 33 -7.94 3.89 13.86
CA ALA A 33 -7.26 3.48 15.09
C ALA A 33 -8.19 3.05 16.25
N SER A 34 -9.50 3.32 16.18
CA SER A 34 -10.49 2.87 17.17
C SER A 34 -11.18 1.55 16.82
N GLN A 35 -10.90 0.99 15.65
CA GLN A 35 -11.55 -0.22 15.12
C GLN A 35 -10.56 -1.39 15.03
N SER A 36 -11.05 -2.61 15.23
CA SER A 36 -10.26 -3.84 15.11
C SER A 36 -11.05 -4.94 14.41
N PHE A 37 -10.35 -5.80 13.67
CA PHE A 37 -10.90 -7.04 13.10
C PHE A 37 -10.41 -8.24 13.90
N ARG A 38 -11.33 -9.13 14.32
CA ARG A 38 -11.01 -10.31 15.13
C ARG A 38 -11.55 -11.57 14.45
N PHE A 39 -10.77 -12.63 14.49
CA PHE A 39 -11.15 -13.95 14.01
C PHE A 39 -10.31 -15.02 14.71
N SER A 40 -10.65 -16.29 14.50
CA SER A 40 -9.85 -17.41 14.98
C SER A 40 -9.65 -18.43 13.87
N TRP A 41 -8.58 -19.19 13.95
CA TRP A 41 -8.27 -20.29 13.03
C TRP A 41 -7.62 -21.45 13.78
N ARG A 42 -7.49 -22.61 13.13
CA ARG A 42 -6.84 -23.78 13.71
C ARG A 42 -5.66 -24.23 12.86
N ASP A 43 -4.57 -24.64 13.50
CA ASP A 43 -3.39 -25.17 12.83
C ASP A 43 -3.52 -26.66 12.49
N GLU A 44 -2.41 -27.28 12.05
CA GLU A 44 -2.37 -28.69 11.65
C GLU A 44 -2.56 -29.64 12.84
N GLU A 45 -2.22 -29.18 14.04
CA GLU A 45 -2.38 -29.86 15.33
C GLU A 45 -3.76 -29.63 15.99
N ASP A 46 -4.67 -28.93 15.30
CA ASP A 46 -6.01 -28.53 15.79
C ASP A 46 -5.96 -27.54 16.97
N GLU A 47 -4.85 -26.83 17.20
CA GLU A 47 -4.74 -25.77 18.19
C GLU A 47 -5.49 -24.51 17.73
N LEU A 48 -6.25 -23.87 18.62
CA LEU A 48 -7.01 -22.67 18.31
C LEU A 48 -6.15 -21.41 18.47
N HIS A 49 -6.00 -20.66 17.39
CA HIS A 49 -5.32 -19.36 17.37
C HIS A 49 -6.34 -18.23 17.27
N GLU A 50 -6.28 -17.29 18.20
CA GLU A 50 -7.09 -16.06 18.17
C GLU A 50 -6.27 -14.89 17.62
N GLU A 51 -6.83 -14.18 16.64
CA GLU A 51 -6.17 -13.07 15.93
C GLU A 51 -6.95 -11.77 16.13
N SER A 52 -6.22 -10.67 16.28
CA SER A 52 -6.80 -9.33 16.37
C SER A 52 -5.95 -8.31 15.62
N TYR A 53 -6.49 -7.76 14.54
CA TYR A 53 -5.81 -6.76 13.71
C TYR A 53 -6.39 -5.37 13.97
N GLN A 54 -5.51 -4.43 14.33
CA GLN A 54 -5.88 -3.05 14.62
C GLN A 54 -5.92 -2.20 13.34
N GLY A 55 -6.93 -1.34 13.22
CA GLY A 55 -6.95 -0.28 12.23
C GLY A 55 -5.91 0.81 12.52
N TYR A 56 -5.57 1.62 11.53
CA TYR A 56 -4.62 2.72 11.72
C TYR A 56 -5.01 3.97 10.93
N LEU A 57 -5.04 3.88 9.60
CA LEU A 57 -5.21 5.06 8.75
C LEU A 57 -6.67 5.52 8.57
N GLY A 58 -7.64 4.60 8.61
CA GLY A 58 -9.04 4.96 8.42
C GLY A 58 -9.38 5.45 7.01
N LEU A 59 -8.84 4.80 5.97
CA LEU A 59 -9.19 5.11 4.57
C LEU A 59 -10.58 4.61 4.16
N ALA A 60 -11.12 3.65 4.90
CA ALA A 60 -12.43 3.04 4.64
C ALA A 60 -13.07 2.52 5.94
N PRO A 61 -13.29 3.37 6.96
CA PRO A 61 -13.74 2.92 8.28
C PRO A 61 -15.12 2.27 8.26
N SER A 62 -15.98 2.60 7.28
CA SER A 62 -17.29 1.98 7.13
C SER A 62 -17.23 0.51 6.70
N TRP A 63 -16.03 -0.03 6.38
CA TRP A 63 -15.87 -1.44 6.04
C TRP A 63 -16.29 -2.40 7.17
N SER A 64 -16.36 -1.93 8.42
CA SER A 64 -16.94 -2.68 9.54
C SER A 64 -18.41 -3.04 9.33
N ASP A 65 -19.15 -2.19 8.63
CA ASP A 65 -20.61 -2.25 8.55
C ASP A 65 -21.12 -2.54 7.13
N GLU A 66 -20.34 -2.18 6.12
CA GLU A 66 -20.69 -2.31 4.71
C GLU A 66 -19.53 -2.80 3.83
N PRO A 67 -19.80 -3.46 2.70
CA PRO A 67 -18.77 -3.80 1.73
C PRO A 67 -18.03 -2.57 1.20
N LEU A 68 -16.74 -2.72 0.88
CA LEU A 68 -15.95 -1.65 0.28
C LEU A 68 -16.54 -1.23 -1.08
N SER A 69 -16.85 0.05 -1.22
CA SER A 69 -17.17 0.66 -2.53
C SER A 69 -15.94 0.64 -3.45
N VAL A 70 -16.15 0.88 -4.75
CA VAL A 70 -15.03 0.97 -5.72
C VAL A 70 -13.97 1.98 -5.25
N SER A 71 -14.38 3.19 -4.89
CA SER A 71 -13.46 4.24 -4.44
C SER A 71 -12.64 3.82 -3.19
N ARG A 72 -13.29 3.19 -2.21
CA ARG A 72 -12.61 2.71 -0.99
C ARG A 72 -11.63 1.57 -1.29
N ARG A 73 -11.98 0.67 -2.22
CA ARG A 73 -11.06 -0.37 -2.70
C ARG A 73 -9.79 0.23 -3.29
N LEU A 74 -9.90 1.29 -4.09
CA LEU A 74 -8.73 1.96 -4.68
C LEU A 74 -7.83 2.59 -3.60
N TRP A 75 -8.41 3.31 -2.63
CA TRP A 75 -7.63 3.91 -1.53
C TRP A 75 -6.91 2.87 -0.67
N VAL A 76 -7.62 1.80 -0.28
CA VAL A 76 -7.02 0.70 0.48
C VAL A 76 -5.93 0.02 -0.34
N SER A 77 -6.13 -0.15 -1.65
CA SER A 77 -5.14 -0.73 -2.56
C SER A 77 -3.88 0.12 -2.68
N ALA A 78 -4.03 1.42 -2.87
CA ALA A 78 -2.91 2.36 -2.89
C ALA A 78 -2.10 2.29 -1.58
N CYS A 79 -2.78 2.18 -0.43
CA CYS A 79 -2.11 2.08 0.87
C CYS A 79 -1.32 0.78 1.01
N VAL A 80 -1.93 -0.36 0.67
CA VAL A 80 -1.25 -1.65 0.71
C VAL A 80 -0.03 -1.65 -0.22
N ALA A 81 -0.17 -1.14 -1.45
CA ALA A 81 0.92 -1.02 -2.40
C ALA A 81 2.07 -0.14 -1.87
N SER A 82 1.74 1.02 -1.29
CA SER A 82 2.73 1.96 -0.74
C SER A 82 3.55 1.39 0.43
N ARG A 83 2.97 0.42 1.16
CA ARG A 83 3.60 -0.22 2.32
C ARG A 83 4.31 -1.53 1.97
N ALA A 84 4.04 -2.07 0.79
CA ALA A 84 4.69 -3.29 0.32
C ALA A 84 6.19 -3.04 0.16
N ASN A 85 7.00 -3.82 0.87
CA ASN A 85 8.44 -3.90 0.64
C ASN A 85 8.84 -5.37 0.54
N ARG A 86 9.81 -5.65 -0.34
CA ARG A 86 10.25 -7.01 -0.61
C ARG A 86 11.09 -7.59 0.53
N ALA A 87 11.80 -6.75 1.27
CA ALA A 87 12.68 -7.15 2.36
C ALA A 87 11.93 -7.63 3.61
N GLY A 88 10.61 -7.46 3.68
CA GLY A 88 9.80 -7.80 4.86
C GLY A 88 10.11 -6.94 6.08
N VAL A 89 10.84 -5.83 5.90
CA VAL A 89 11.27 -4.92 6.98
C VAL A 89 10.27 -3.80 7.14
N SER A 90 10.05 -3.35 8.37
CA SER A 90 9.24 -2.16 8.62
C SER A 90 10.08 -0.91 8.33
N VAL A 91 9.72 -0.17 7.29
CA VAL A 91 10.29 1.15 6.99
C VAL A 91 9.27 2.20 7.39
N MET A 92 9.69 3.16 8.22
CA MET A 92 8.87 4.32 8.51
C MET A 92 8.77 5.19 7.26
N ILE A 93 7.56 5.53 6.86
CA ILE A 93 7.26 6.34 5.69
C ILE A 93 6.28 7.44 6.06
N SER A 94 6.33 8.56 5.35
CA SER A 94 5.29 9.58 5.36
C SER A 94 4.37 9.35 4.16
N SER A 95 3.16 8.85 4.42
CA SER A 95 2.13 8.61 3.39
C SER A 95 1.25 9.84 3.23
N ARG A 96 1.20 10.41 2.03
CA ARG A 96 0.47 11.65 1.74
C ARG A 96 -0.47 11.49 0.56
N ALA A 97 -1.69 12.02 0.67
CA ALA A 97 -2.70 11.86 -0.37
C ALA A 97 -3.83 12.89 -0.29
N ALA A 98 -4.68 12.97 -1.32
CA ALA A 98 -5.86 13.84 -1.30
C ALA A 98 -6.93 13.41 -0.26
N HIS A 99 -6.87 12.16 0.21
CA HIS A 99 -7.76 11.63 1.22
C HIS A 99 -7.58 12.37 2.57
N PRO A 100 -8.66 12.78 3.27
CA PRO A 100 -8.57 13.57 4.49
C PRO A 100 -7.66 12.98 5.58
N ALA A 101 -7.61 11.65 5.69
CA ALA A 101 -6.75 10.96 6.65
C ALA A 101 -5.23 11.13 6.41
N LEU A 102 -4.81 11.55 5.21
CA LEU A 102 -3.41 11.61 4.78
C LEU A 102 -3.04 12.98 4.15
N ARG A 103 -3.92 13.98 4.24
CA ARG A 103 -3.82 15.19 3.41
C ARG A 103 -2.75 16.16 3.86
N TYR A 104 -2.52 16.23 5.17
CA TYR A 104 -1.69 17.27 5.77
C TYR A 104 -0.69 16.60 6.72
N PRO A 105 0.56 16.35 6.26
CA PRO A 105 1.61 16.02 7.20
C PRO A 105 1.83 17.21 8.14
N ASP A 106 2.20 16.93 9.38
CA ASP A 106 2.68 18.01 10.24
C ASP A 106 4.06 18.49 9.79
N ARG A 107 4.52 19.62 10.35
CA ARG A 107 5.80 20.21 9.96
C ARG A 107 6.98 19.29 10.26
N SER A 108 6.97 18.59 11.40
CA SER A 108 8.04 17.70 11.79
C SER A 108 8.12 16.48 10.88
N GLU A 109 6.97 15.96 10.45
CA GLU A 109 6.87 14.89 9.46
C GLU A 109 7.38 15.38 8.10
N ALA A 110 6.96 16.56 7.65
CA ALA A 110 7.40 17.12 6.37
C ALA A 110 8.91 17.37 6.32
N GLU A 111 9.51 17.81 7.43
CA GLU A 111 10.95 18.03 7.56
C GLU A 111 11.73 16.71 7.70
N SER A 112 11.21 15.74 8.46
CA SER A 112 11.86 14.43 8.67
C SER A 112 11.74 13.49 7.47
N PHE A 113 10.75 13.72 6.59
CA PHE A 113 10.50 12.91 5.40
C PHE A 113 10.44 13.82 4.18
N SER A 114 11.61 14.28 3.73
CA SER A 114 11.74 15.32 2.69
C SER A 114 11.95 14.74 1.28
N HIS A 115 12.23 13.45 1.16
CA HIS A 115 12.52 12.79 -0.11
C HIS A 115 11.29 12.04 -0.63
N GLU A 116 10.63 12.55 -1.66
CA GLU A 116 9.57 11.81 -2.38
C GLU A 116 10.16 10.50 -2.92
N GLU A 117 9.67 9.34 -2.50
CA GLU A 117 10.04 8.02 -3.06
C GLU A 117 9.36 7.85 -4.43
N GLY A 118 8.06 8.10 -4.44
CA GLY A 118 7.20 7.79 -5.57
C GLY A 118 5.72 7.85 -5.19
N ALA A 119 4.87 7.35 -6.08
CA ALA A 119 3.43 7.26 -5.85
C ALA A 119 2.89 5.88 -6.23
N PHE A 120 1.85 5.45 -5.53
CA PHE A 120 1.24 4.13 -5.65
C PHE A 120 -0.28 4.24 -5.81
N TRP A 121 -0.85 3.44 -6.71
CA TRP A 121 -2.30 3.37 -6.97
C TRP A 121 -2.70 2.03 -7.58
N GLY A 122 -4.00 1.88 -7.86
CA GLY A 122 -4.56 0.70 -8.54
C GLY A 122 -5.61 -0.01 -7.70
N ASN A 123 -5.85 -1.28 -8.00
CA ASN A 123 -6.88 -2.09 -7.37
C ASN A 123 -6.38 -3.52 -7.09
N LEU A 124 -6.16 -3.84 -5.82
CA LEU A 124 -5.76 -5.19 -5.40
C LEU A 124 -6.91 -6.19 -5.52
N PHE A 125 -8.16 -5.72 -5.57
CA PHE A 125 -9.36 -6.55 -5.52
C PHE A 125 -9.85 -7.01 -6.91
N THR A 126 -9.12 -6.72 -7.98
CA THR A 126 -9.37 -7.28 -9.33
C THR A 126 -8.72 -8.65 -9.48
N SER A 127 -9.10 -9.39 -10.51
CA SER A 127 -8.49 -10.67 -10.86
C SER A 127 -8.02 -10.63 -12.32
N PRO A 128 -6.71 -10.52 -12.60
CA PRO A 128 -5.62 -10.39 -11.63
C PRO A 128 -5.60 -9.03 -10.91
N PRO A 129 -4.98 -8.92 -9.71
CA PRO A 129 -4.71 -7.64 -9.06
C PRO A 129 -3.87 -6.75 -9.98
N ARG A 130 -4.19 -5.46 -10.04
CA ARG A 130 -3.38 -4.48 -10.79
C ARG A 130 -3.05 -3.28 -9.93
N LEU A 131 -1.79 -3.21 -9.50
CA LEU A 131 -1.23 -2.08 -8.77
C LEU A 131 -0.16 -1.43 -9.65
N TYR A 132 0.06 -0.15 -9.42
CA TYR A 132 1.01 0.65 -10.16
C TYR A 132 1.85 1.46 -9.20
N ALA A 133 3.09 1.71 -9.62
CA ALA A 133 4.01 2.61 -8.96
C ALA A 133 4.71 3.51 -9.98
N CYS A 134 5.07 4.71 -9.56
CA CYS A 134 6.07 5.54 -10.23
C CYS A 134 7.16 5.88 -9.21
N TYR A 135 8.34 6.29 -9.70
CA TYR A 135 9.44 6.72 -8.84
C TYR A 135 9.79 8.20 -9.04
N LYS A 136 10.41 8.81 -8.03
CA LYS A 136 11.07 10.10 -8.16
C LYS A 136 12.56 9.90 -8.46
N GLU A 137 12.98 10.23 -9.68
CA GLU A 137 14.33 9.97 -10.21
C GLU A 137 15.47 10.38 -9.26
N PRO A 138 15.52 11.61 -8.72
CA PRO A 138 16.60 12.01 -7.80
C PRO A 138 16.71 11.18 -6.51
N ASN A 139 15.66 10.44 -6.13
CA ASN A 139 15.58 9.73 -4.86
C ASN A 139 15.64 8.20 -5.03
N ILE A 140 15.88 7.67 -6.24
CA ILE A 140 15.95 6.23 -6.50
C ILE A 140 16.95 5.53 -5.57
N GLU A 141 18.15 6.10 -5.42
CA GLU A 141 19.21 5.51 -4.58
C GLU A 141 18.83 5.53 -3.10
N ASN A 142 18.16 6.58 -2.62
CA ASN A 142 17.67 6.66 -1.24
C ASN A 142 16.61 5.57 -0.97
N SER A 143 15.65 5.41 -1.88
CA SER A 143 14.64 4.36 -1.78
C SER A 143 15.29 2.97 -1.69
N ARG A 144 16.24 2.67 -2.58
CA ARG A 144 16.95 1.37 -2.57
C ARG A 144 17.77 1.16 -1.31
N ALA A 145 18.46 2.19 -0.81
CA ALA A 145 19.23 2.12 0.43
C ALA A 145 18.35 1.79 1.65
N LEU A 146 17.08 2.17 1.63
CA LEU A 146 16.08 1.88 2.67
C LEU A 146 15.27 0.59 2.39
N GLY A 147 15.61 -0.17 1.34
CA GLY A 147 14.88 -1.39 0.95
C GLY A 147 13.48 -1.12 0.37
N ARG A 148 13.25 0.09 -0.14
CA ARG A 148 12.00 0.58 -0.74
C ARG A 148 12.00 0.39 -2.26
N ASP A 149 12.21 -0.86 -2.69
CA ASP A 149 12.45 -1.17 -4.11
C ASP A 149 11.16 -1.29 -4.95
N CYS A 150 9.97 -1.30 -4.34
CA CYS A 150 8.74 -1.54 -5.11
C CYS A 150 8.31 -0.35 -6.01
N ALA A 151 8.85 0.86 -5.79
CA ALA A 151 8.69 1.98 -6.72
C ALA A 151 9.80 2.02 -7.79
N THR A 152 11.01 1.56 -7.46
CA THR A 152 12.22 1.75 -8.27
C THR A 152 12.71 0.49 -8.99
N GLY A 153 12.13 -0.66 -8.65
CA GLY A 153 12.62 -1.99 -8.99
C GLY A 153 13.90 -2.35 -8.24
N LEU A 154 14.09 -3.67 -8.05
CA LEU A 154 15.34 -4.23 -7.54
C LEU A 154 16.34 -4.34 -8.68
N LEU A 155 17.54 -3.79 -8.49
CA LEU A 155 18.62 -3.98 -9.45
C LEU A 155 19.08 -5.44 -9.45
N GLU A 156 18.89 -6.10 -10.57
CA GLU A 156 19.48 -7.42 -10.81
C GLU A 156 20.94 -7.25 -11.28
N PRO A 157 21.80 -8.29 -11.11
CA PRO A 157 23.21 -8.24 -11.52
C PRO A 157 23.42 -7.88 -12.99
N GLU A 158 22.43 -8.15 -13.83
CA GLU A 158 22.41 -7.90 -15.27
C GLU A 158 22.02 -6.46 -15.63
N GLY A 159 21.63 -5.64 -14.65
CA GLY A 159 21.30 -4.22 -14.80
C GLY A 159 19.81 -3.91 -14.96
N ASP A 160 18.97 -4.92 -15.14
CA ASP A 160 17.51 -4.75 -15.22
C ASP A 160 16.90 -4.52 -13.82
N ALA A 161 15.87 -3.68 -13.78
CA ALA A 161 15.12 -3.40 -12.56
C ALA A 161 13.89 -4.34 -12.49
N ARG A 162 13.91 -5.29 -11.55
CA ARG A 162 12.80 -6.23 -11.36
C ARG A 162 11.71 -5.66 -10.46
N GLU A 163 10.47 -5.73 -10.93
CA GLU A 163 9.28 -5.25 -10.24
C GLU A 163 8.87 -6.12 -9.03
N CYS A 164 8.14 -5.51 -8.09
CA CYS A 164 7.42 -6.26 -7.06
C CYS A 164 6.21 -6.97 -7.68
N PRO A 165 5.84 -8.19 -7.22
CA PRO A 165 4.68 -8.90 -7.75
C PRO A 165 3.40 -8.04 -7.75
N ASN A 166 2.74 -7.98 -8.90
CA ASN A 166 1.50 -7.21 -9.15
C ASN A 166 1.61 -5.68 -9.03
N ILE A 167 2.80 -5.11 -8.84
CA ILE A 167 3.04 -3.66 -8.82
C ILE A 167 3.87 -3.29 -10.06
N HIS A 168 3.20 -2.69 -11.05
CA HIS A 168 3.83 -2.29 -12.31
C HIS A 168 4.43 -0.89 -12.21
N ILE A 169 5.69 -0.75 -12.61
CA ILE A 169 6.41 0.52 -12.58
C ILE A 169 6.17 1.25 -13.90
N VAL A 170 5.42 2.35 -13.85
CA VAL A 170 5.05 3.12 -15.05
C VAL A 170 6.09 4.20 -15.42
N GLY A 171 7.21 4.27 -14.69
CA GLY A 171 8.30 5.21 -14.91
C GLY A 171 8.35 6.37 -13.90
N SER A 172 8.83 7.53 -14.34
CA SER A 172 8.99 8.72 -13.49
C SER A 172 7.65 9.35 -13.12
N CYS A 173 7.47 9.68 -11.84
CA CYS A 173 6.28 10.37 -11.35
C CYS A 173 6.10 11.77 -11.96
N ASP A 174 7.16 12.39 -12.48
CA ASP A 174 7.06 13.69 -13.14
C ASP A 174 6.37 13.59 -14.52
N HIS A 175 6.26 12.38 -15.07
CA HIS A 175 5.54 12.10 -16.32
C HIS A 175 4.20 11.39 -16.08
N ALA A 176 4.17 10.41 -15.17
CA ALA A 176 2.99 9.59 -14.93
C ALA A 176 1.94 10.27 -14.04
N CYS A 177 2.30 11.33 -13.31
CA CYS A 177 1.42 11.98 -12.35
C CYS A 177 1.29 13.49 -12.58
N ALA A 178 0.15 14.03 -12.14
CA ALA A 178 -0.03 15.47 -12.01
C ALA A 178 1.02 16.08 -11.05
N ALA A 179 1.30 17.36 -11.24
CA ALA A 179 2.22 18.10 -10.37
C ALA A 179 1.80 17.98 -8.89
N SER A 180 2.79 17.86 -8.01
CA SER A 180 2.58 17.76 -6.58
C SER A 180 1.75 18.93 -6.06
N SER A 181 0.78 18.63 -5.21
CA SER A 181 -0.06 19.65 -4.61
C SER A 181 0.75 20.53 -3.66
N ALA A 182 0.49 21.83 -3.69
CA ALA A 182 1.07 22.76 -2.71
C ALA A 182 0.67 22.41 -1.26
N ALA A 183 -0.48 21.74 -1.10
CA ALA A 183 -1.01 21.27 0.16
C ALA A 183 -0.55 19.83 0.44
N GLY A 184 0.55 19.67 1.18
CA GLY A 184 1.04 18.37 1.64
C GLY A 184 1.92 17.60 0.65
N GLY A 185 2.24 18.17 -0.51
CA GLY A 185 3.25 17.61 -1.43
C GLY A 185 2.86 16.33 -2.16
N HIS A 186 1.64 15.83 -1.98
CA HIS A 186 1.18 14.60 -2.62
C HIS A 186 0.83 14.83 -4.10
N ARG A 187 0.95 13.78 -4.91
CA ARG A 187 0.47 13.72 -6.30
C ARG A 187 -1.04 13.48 -6.29
N PRO A 188 -1.87 14.41 -6.83
CA PRO A 188 -3.32 14.30 -6.72
C PRO A 188 -3.95 13.31 -7.72
N MET A 189 -3.23 12.96 -8.79
CA MET A 189 -3.67 12.05 -9.84
C MET A 189 -2.46 11.43 -10.53
N CYS A 190 -2.55 10.15 -10.88
CA CYS A 190 -1.60 9.45 -11.74
C CYS A 190 -2.34 8.63 -12.80
N THR A 191 -1.68 8.30 -13.89
CA THR A 191 -2.22 7.45 -14.96
C THR A 191 -1.48 6.13 -15.04
N ASP A 192 -2.19 5.05 -15.35
CA ASP A 192 -1.57 3.77 -15.64
C ASP A 192 -0.94 3.72 -17.06
N GLU A 193 -0.45 2.54 -17.44
CA GLU A 193 0.17 2.27 -18.75
C GLU A 193 -0.77 2.50 -19.96
N LEU A 194 -2.09 2.48 -19.74
CA LEU A 194 -3.11 2.74 -20.75
C LEU A 194 -3.56 4.20 -20.76
N GLY A 195 -3.04 5.02 -19.85
CA GLY A 195 -3.44 6.42 -19.67
C GLY A 195 -4.73 6.59 -18.86
N GLU A 196 -5.22 5.55 -18.17
CA GLU A 196 -6.41 5.65 -17.33
C GLU A 196 -6.07 6.37 -16.00
N PRO A 197 -6.79 7.45 -15.65
CA PRO A 197 -6.45 8.23 -14.46
C PRO A 197 -7.00 7.59 -13.17
N SER A 198 -6.22 7.67 -12.10
CA SER A 198 -6.65 7.40 -10.72
C SER A 198 -6.49 8.64 -9.85
N LEU A 199 -7.50 8.92 -9.03
CA LEU A 199 -7.45 9.93 -7.97
C LEU A 199 -7.10 9.34 -6.60
N ALA A 200 -7.14 8.02 -6.47
CA ALA A 200 -6.77 7.30 -5.26
C ALA A 200 -5.27 6.96 -5.34
N VAL A 201 -4.45 8.00 -5.12
CA VAL A 201 -2.99 7.97 -5.21
C VAL A 201 -2.42 8.27 -3.85
N ILE A 202 -1.48 7.45 -3.39
CA ILE A 202 -0.68 7.71 -2.20
C ILE A 202 0.76 7.97 -2.63
N THR A 203 1.27 9.14 -2.31
CA THR A 203 2.67 9.51 -2.48
C THR A 203 3.41 9.24 -1.18
N THR A 204 4.54 8.55 -1.24
CA THR A 204 5.36 8.25 -0.07
C THR A 204 6.59 9.14 -0.05
N PHE A 205 6.98 9.52 1.16
CA PHE A 205 8.19 10.28 1.44
C PHE A 205 9.05 9.53 2.45
N LEU A 206 10.35 9.60 2.24
CA LEU A 206 11.40 8.96 3.02
C LEU A 206 12.29 10.04 3.67
N PRO A 207 13.03 9.68 4.74
CA PRO A 207 14.02 10.54 5.35
C PRO A 207 15.15 10.96 4.41
#